data_AF-A0AAD9MPY3-F1
#
_entry.id   AF-A0AAD9MPY3-F1
#
_cell.length_a   1.000
_cell.length_b   1.000
_cell.length_c   1.000
_cell.angle_alpha   90.00
_cell.angle_beta   90.00
_cell.angle_gamma   90.00
#
_symmetry.space_group_name_H-M   'P 1'
#
loop_
_entity.id
_entity.type
_entity.pdbx_description
1 polymer ?
#
loop_
_entity_poly.entity_id
_entity_poly.type
_entity_poly.pdbx_seq_one_letter_code
_entity_poly.pdbx_strand_id
1 'polypeptide(L)' 'MTITYTIVFLFGVTGNVLVIFVIFKNPEMSTATNIFLVNLSFADLLVLLVCMPIGLIDLYSKDVWLLGSFMCELSSYSI' A
#
# COMPACT_ATOMS: atom_id res chain seq x y z
N MET A 1 -18.15 -1.08 -0.57
CA MET A 1 -16.82 -1.71 -0.67
C MET A 1 -15.95 -1.00 -1.69
N THR A 2 -16.33 -0.98 -2.97
CA THR A 2 -15.52 -0.39 -4.05
C THR A 2 -15.23 1.10 -3.86
N ILE A 3 -16.24 1.92 -3.53
CA ILE A 3 -16.07 3.38 -3.34
C ILE A 3 -15.08 3.69 -2.21
N THR A 4 -15.23 3.03 -1.06
CA THR A 4 -14.33 3.19 0.09
C THR A 4 -12.90 2.79 -0.28
N TYR A 5 -12.72 1.67 -0.98
CA TYR A 5 -11.40 1.22 -1.45
C TYR A 5 -10.75 2.23 -2.40
N THR A 6 -11.50 2.79 -3.35
CA THR A 6 -10.98 3.81 -4.27
C THR A 6 -10.57 5.09 -3.52
N ILE A 7 -11.35 5.52 -2.53
CA ILE A 7 -11.03 6.71 -1.71
C ILE A 7 -9.76 6.46 -0.91
N VAL A 8 -9.67 5.33 -0.19
CA VAL A 8 -8.48 5.00 0.61
C VAL A 8 -7.24 4.87 -0.29
N PHE A 9 -7.37 4.27 -1.48
CA PHE A 9 -6.30 4.19 -2.45
C PHE A 9 -5.84 5.57 -2.92
N LEU A 10 -6.76 6.45 -3.32
CA LEU A 10 -6.41 7.80 -3.78
C LEU A 10 -5.75 8.64 -2.68
N PHE A 11 -6.34 8.67 -1.48
CA PHE A 11 -5.78 9.43 -0.36
C PHE A 11 -4.44 8.84 0.10
N GLY A 12 -4.34 7.52 0.19
CA GLY A 12 -3.12 6.83 0.59
C GLY A 12 -1.98 7.02 -0.40
N VAL A 13 -2.23 6.86 -1.71
CA VAL A 13 -1.19 7.10 -2.73
C VAL A 13 -0.79 8.57 -2.74
N THR A 14 -1.76 9.49 -2.75
CA THR A 14 -1.47 10.93 -2.80
C THR A 14 -0.67 11.37 -1.59
N GLY A 15 -1.06 10.96 -0.38
CA GLY A 15 -0.36 11.31 0.86
C GLY A 15 1.07 10.77 0.91
N ASN A 16 1.26 9.48 0.59
CA ASN A 16 2.58 8.85 0.64
C ASN A 16 3.53 9.38 -0.46
N VAL A 17 3.03 9.66 -1.66
CA VAL A 17 3.81 10.31 -2.71
C VAL A 17 4.22 11.74 -2.31
N LEU A 18 3.34 12.48 -1.65
CA LEU A 18 3.63 13.83 -1.16
C LEU A 18 4.73 13.83 -0.10
N VAL A 19 4.71 12.86 0.82
CA VAL A 19 5.77 12.66 1.84
C VAL A 19 7.11 12.39 1.15
N ILE A 20 7.16 11.45 0.20
CA ILE A 20 8.37 11.16 -0.57
C ILE A 20 8.85 12.42 -1.31
N PHE A 21 7.95 13.15 -1.97
CA PHE A 21 8.28 14.37 -2.70
C PHE A 21 8.87 15.46 -1.80
N VAL A 22 8.26 15.69 -0.62
CA VAL A 22 8.74 16.69 0.34
C VAL A 22 10.13 16.36 0.87
N ILE A 23 10.40 15.07 1.12
CA ILE A 23 11.70 14.59 1.59
C ILE A 23 12.77 14.72 0.50
N PHE A 24 12.46 14.32 -0.74
CA PHE A 24 13.36 14.52 -1.88
C PHE A 24 13.65 15.99 -2.16
N LYS A 25 12.70 16.88 -1.91
CA LYS A 25 12.85 18.33 -2.09
C LYS A 25 13.72 18.98 -1.01
N ASN A 26 13.86 18.39 0.17
CA ASN A 26 14.67 18.92 1.27
C ASN A 26 15.73 17.91 1.77
N PRO A 27 16.72 17.55 0.91
CA PRO A 27 17.73 16.54 1.24
C PRO A 27 18.75 17.00 2.29
N GLU A 28 18.89 18.30 2.55
CA GLU A 28 19.86 18.87 3.49
C GLU A 28 19.57 18.49 4.96
N MET A 29 18.36 18.05 5.28
CA MET A 29 17.97 17.53 6.60
C MET A 29 17.77 16.01 6.55
N SER A 30 18.75 15.26 6.02
CA SER A 30 18.74 13.78 6.02
C SER A 30 18.98 13.18 7.42
N THR A 31 18.10 13.50 8.36
CA THR A 31 18.06 12.92 9.71
C THR A 31 17.35 11.57 9.68
N ALA A 32 17.61 10.70 10.66
CA ALA A 32 17.00 9.35 10.79
C ALA A 32 15.48 9.31 10.58
N THR A 33 14.77 10.39 10.95
CA THR A 33 13.33 10.55 10.75
C THR A 33 12.91 10.54 9.28
N ASN A 34 13.68 11.15 8.37
CA ASN A 34 13.34 11.20 6.95
C ASN A 34 13.50 9.82 6.27
N ILE A 35 14.50 9.03 6.69
CA ILE A 35 14.66 7.66 6.21
C ILE A 35 13.48 6.78 6.67
N PHE A 36 13.07 6.94 7.93
CA PHE A 36 11.91 6.22 8.47
C PHE A 36 10.61 6.59 7.72
N LEU A 37 10.40 7.88 7.44
CA LEU A 37 9.23 8.35 6.70
C LEU A 37 9.19 7.82 5.25
N VAL A 38 10.32 7.83 4.53
CA VAL A 38 10.38 7.25 3.17
C VAL A 38 10.07 5.76 3.22
N ASN A 39 10.64 5.03 4.18
CA ASN A 39 10.39 3.60 4.31
C ASN A 39 8.93 3.29 4.64
N LEU A 40 8.31 4.07 5.53
CA LEU A 40 6.89 3.99 5.85
C LEU A 40 6.04 4.23 4.59
N SER A 41 6.30 5.31 3.86
CA SER A 41 5.56 5.62 2.63
C SER A 41 5.73 4.56 1.54
N PHE A 42 6.91 3.93 1.43
CA PHE A 42 7.11 2.79 0.55
C PHE A 42 6.29 1.57 0.96
N ALA A 43 6.26 1.25 2.26
CA ALA A 43 5.47 0.15 2.79
C ALA A 43 3.96 0.37 2.53
N ASP A 44 3.45 1.58 2.79
CA ASP A 44 2.06 1.93 2.51
C ASP A 44 1.72 1.80 1.02
N LEU A 45 2.58 2.31 0.12
CA LEU A 45 2.37 2.16 -1.33
C LEU A 45 2.36 0.69 -1.75
N LEU A 46 3.24 -0.12 -1.18
CA LEU A 46 3.28 -1.56 -1.45
C LEU A 46 2.00 -2.24 -0.97
N VAL A 47 1.51 -1.92 0.23
CA VAL A 47 0.26 -2.43 0.77
C VAL A 47 -0.93 -1.98 -0.09
N LEU A 48 -0.99 -0.71 -0.49
CA LEU A 48 -2.05 -0.18 -1.36
C LEU A 48 -2.03 -0.82 -2.75
N LEU A 49 -0.87 -1.17 -3.29
CA LEU A 49 -0.75 -1.80 -4.61
C LEU A 49 -0.96 -3.31 -4.57
N VAL A 50 -0.65 -3.98 -3.45
CA VAL A 50 -0.70 -5.44 -3.33
C VAL A 50 -1.95 -5.90 -2.59
N CYS A 51 -2.22 -5.34 -1.42
CA CYS A 51 -3.32 -5.79 -0.56
C CYS A 51 -4.70 -5.39 -1.11
N MET A 52 -4.81 -4.21 -1.75
CA MET A 52 -6.06 -3.75 -2.36
C MET A 52 -6.56 -4.67 -3.50
N PRO A 53 -5.75 -5.02 -4.52
CA PRO A 53 -6.22 -5.92 -5.57
C PRO A 53 -6.45 -7.34 -5.05
N ILE A 54 -5.70 -7.82 -4.05
CA ILE A 54 -5.97 -9.13 -3.41
C ILE A 54 -7.37 -9.14 -2.81
N GLY A 55 -7.69 -8.15 -1.96
CA GLY A 55 -9.02 -8.06 -1.36
C GLY A 55 -10.13 -7.90 -2.40
N LEU A 56 -9.86 -7.22 -3.52
CA LEU A 56 -10.81 -7.09 -4.61
C LEU A 56 -11.03 -8.41 -5.37
N ILE A 57 -9.96 -9.16 -5.63
CA ILE A 57 -9.99 -10.47 -6.31
C ILE A 57 -10.67 -11.50 -5.42
N ASP A 58 -10.38 -11.52 -4.12
CA ASP A 58 -11.04 -12.43 -3.16
C ASP A 58 -12.55 -12.14 -3.08
N LEU A 59 -12.93 -10.86 -3.09
CA LEU A 59 -14.33 -10.43 -3.08
C LEU A 59 -15.08 -10.77 -4.38
N TYR A 60 -14.41 -10.70 -5.54
CA TYR A 60 -15.02 -10.97 -6.85
C TYR A 60 -14.93 -12.44 -7.29
N SER A 61 -13.88 -13.14 -6.89
CA SER A 61 -13.57 -14.52 -7.26
C SER A 61 -13.63 -15.39 -6.01
N LYS A 62 -14.85 -15.68 -5.57
CA LYS A 62 -15.11 -16.54 -4.39
C LYS A 62 -14.54 -17.97 -4.48
N ASP A 63 -14.14 -18.43 -5.66
CA ASP A 63 -13.84 -19.85 -5.90
C ASP A 63 -12.51 -20.12 -6.65
N VAL A 64 -11.71 -19.10 -7.01
CA VAL A 64 -10.46 -19.32 -7.79
C VAL A 64 -9.32 -18.40 -7.33
N TRP A 65 -8.34 -18.98 -6.63
CA TRP A 65 -7.13 -18.28 -6.19
C TRP A 65 -6.10 -18.17 -7.34
N LEU A 66 -5.99 -16.99 -7.94
CA LEU A 66 -5.13 -16.75 -9.12
C LEU A 66 -3.78 -16.10 -8.79
N LEU A 67 -3.54 -15.67 -7.54
CA LEU A 67 -2.39 -14.83 -7.18
C LEU A 67 -1.18 -15.58 -6.59
N GLY A 68 -1.25 -16.92 -6.50
CA GLY A 68 -0.16 -17.77 -6.00
C GLY A 68 -0.06 -17.87 -4.47
N SER A 69 0.76 -18.80 -3.99
CA SER A 69 0.80 -19.23 -2.57
C SER A 69 1.25 -18.16 -1.58
N PHE A 70 2.17 -17.28 -1.99
CA PHE A 70 2.68 -16.18 -1.14
C PHE A 70 1.58 -15.18 -0.78
N MET A 71 0.69 -14.91 -1.73
CA MET A 71 -0.45 -14.01 -1.55
C MET A 71 -1.56 -14.69 -0.74
N CYS A 72 -1.68 -16.02 -0.80
CA CYS A 72 -2.63 -16.81 -0.03
C CYS A 72 -2.33 -16.73 1.48
N GLU A 73 -1.06 -16.93 1.88
CA GLU A 73 -0.65 -16.78 3.28
C GLU A 73 -0.83 -15.35 3.80
N LEU A 74 -0.55 -14.33 2.96
CA LEU A 74 -0.78 -12.93 3.31
C LEU A 74 -2.27 -12.62 3.57
N SER A 75 -3.18 -13.19 2.77
CA SER A 75 -4.62 -12.99 2.98
C SER A 75 -5.12 -13.69 4.25
N SER A 76 -4.65 -14.90 4.53
CA SER A 76 -4.98 -15.64 5.75
C SER A 76 -4.48 -14.97 7.02
N TYR A 77 -3.43 -14.15 6.94
CA TYR A 77 -2.91 -13.39 8.09
C TYR A 77 -3.65 -12.07 8.34
N SER A 78 -4.45 -11.60 7.38
CA SER A 78 -5.16 -10.32 7.44
C SER A 78 -6.61 -10.45 7.93
N ILE A 79 -7.03 -11.63 8.40
CA ILE A 79 -8.32 -11.92 9.02
C ILE A 79 -8.14 -12.49 10.43
#